data_AF-A0A661E4W1-F1
#
_entry.id   AF-A0A661E4W1-F1
#
_cell.length_a   1.000
_cell.length_b   1.000
_cell.length_c   1.000
_cell.angle_alpha   90.00
_cell.angle_beta   90.00
_cell.angle_gamma   90.00
#
_symmetry.space_group_name_H-M   'P 1'
#
loop_
_entity.id
_entity.type
_entity.pdbx_description
1 polymer ?
#
loop_
_entity_poly.entity_id
_entity_poly.type
_entity_poly.pdbx_seq_one_letter_code
_entity_poly.pdbx_strand_id
1 'polypeptide(L)' 'MKRPQLLAWNLLLMLTFAISTAGHPGTAMEAQLGEASYYADSLDGNKTASGARYNKNALTAAHRTLALGS' A
#
# COMPACT_ATOMS: atom_id res chain seq x y z
N MET A 1 -32.78 25.59 -31.99
CA MET A 1 -31.65 24.83 -32.58
C MET A 1 -30.46 24.75 -31.60
N LYS A 2 -30.60 24.11 -30.42
CA LYS A 2 -29.51 24.00 -29.40
C LYS A 2 -29.24 22.56 -28.92
N ARG A 3 -29.92 21.56 -29.52
CA ARG A 3 -29.87 20.16 -29.11
C ARG A 3 -28.61 19.36 -29.51
N PRO A 4 -27.83 19.69 -30.57
CA PRO A 4 -26.63 18.91 -30.89
C PRO A 4 -25.43 19.24 -29.98
N GLN A 5 -25.43 20.40 -29.32
CA GLN A 5 -24.32 20.84 -28.48
C GLN A 5 -24.25 20.09 -27.14
N LEU A 6 -25.38 19.60 -26.61
CA LEU A 6 -25.43 18.78 -25.39
C LEU A 6 -24.94 17.35 -25.62
N LEU A 7 -25.20 16.78 -26.81
CA LEU A 7 -24.67 15.47 -27.21
C LEU A 7 -23.15 15.53 -27.40
N ALA A 8 -22.63 16.59 -28.02
CA ALA A 8 -21.20 16.81 -28.15
C ALA A 8 -20.50 16.98 -26.79
N TRP A 9 -21.14 17.67 -25.84
CA TRP A 9 -20.62 17.86 -24.49
C TRP A 9 -20.61 16.56 -23.67
N ASN A 10 -21.67 15.74 -23.77
CA ASN A 10 -21.71 14.42 -23.14
C ASN A 10 -20.68 13.46 -23.76
N LEU A 11 -20.46 13.51 -25.07
CA LEU A 11 -19.45 12.71 -25.74
C LEU A 11 -18.03 13.12 -25.30
N LEU A 12 -17.79 14.42 -25.10
CA LEU A 12 -16.53 14.95 -24.58
C LEU A 12 -16.30 14.53 -23.12
N LEU A 13 -17.32 14.58 -22.26
CA LEU A 13 -17.25 14.11 -20.87
C LEU A 13 -16.99 12.60 -20.77
N MET A 14 -17.60 11.80 -21.65
CA MET A 14 -17.37 10.35 -21.73
C MET A 14 -15.94 10.03 -22.20
N LEU A 15 -15.39 10.81 -23.13
CA LEU A 15 -14.02 10.64 -23.62
C LEU A 15 -12.98 10.97 -22.52
N THR A 16 -13.24 11.97 -21.69
CA THR A 16 -12.36 12.30 -20.56
C THR A 16 -12.36 11.23 -19.47
N PHE A 17 -13.50 10.58 -19.23
CA PHE A 17 -13.60 9.50 -18.23
C PHE A 17 -12.85 8.23 -18.66
N ALA A 18 -12.87 7.91 -19.95
CA ALA A 18 -12.15 6.76 -20.50
C ALA A 18 -10.61 6.90 -20.41
N ILE A 19 -10.08 8.12 -20.41
CA ILE A 19 -8.64 8.39 -20.27
C ILE A 19 -8.19 8.26 -18.80
N SER A 20 -9.07 8.54 -17.83
CA SER A 20 -8.74 8.41 -16.40
C SER A 20 -8.67 6.95 -15.89
N THR A 21 -9.15 5.98 -16.67
CA THR A 21 -9.04 4.54 -16.33
C THR A 21 -7.87 3.85 -17.00
N ALA A 22 -7.03 4.56 -17.76
CA ALA A 22 -5.84 4.01 -18.37
C ALA A 22 -4.72 3.81 -17.33
N GLY A 23 -4.77 2.64 -16.68
CA GLY A 23 -3.62 1.98 -16.04
C GLY A 23 -2.91 2.80 -14.98
N HIS A 24 -3.34 2.67 -13.72
CA HIS A 24 -2.37 2.83 -12.64
C HIS A 24 -1.36 1.69 -12.82
N PRO A 25 -0.08 1.96 -13.11
CA PRO A 25 0.92 0.90 -13.02
C PRO A 25 0.85 0.44 -11.56
N GLY A 26 0.28 -0.75 -11.34
CA GLY A 26 0.37 -1.40 -10.05
C GLY A 26 1.86 -1.48 -9.77
N THR A 27 2.33 -0.75 -8.77
CA THR A 27 3.72 -0.78 -8.37
C THR A 27 4.03 -2.24 -8.11
N ALA A 28 4.81 -2.86 -9.00
CA ALA A 28 5.29 -4.20 -8.78
C ALA A 28 6.01 -4.14 -7.44
N MET A 29 5.45 -4.82 -6.44
CA MET A 29 6.04 -4.89 -5.11
C MET A 29 7.43 -5.48 -5.32
N GLU A 30 8.46 -4.65 -5.14
CA GLU A 30 9.83 -5.08 -5.34
C GLU A 30 10.11 -6.21 -4.35
N ALA A 31 10.37 -7.41 -4.87
CA ALA A 31 10.69 -8.54 -4.02
C ALA A 31 12.05 -8.32 -3.39
N GLN A 32 12.11 -8.27 -2.07
CA GLN A 32 13.36 -8.13 -1.34
C GLN A 32 13.83 -9.51 -0.85
N LEU A 33 15.11 -9.83 -1.07
CA LEU A 33 15.75 -11.07 -0.65
C LEU A 33 16.68 -10.81 0.53
N GLY A 34 16.70 -11.74 1.50
CA GLY A 34 17.57 -11.64 2.67
C GLY A 34 17.41 -12.82 3.62
N GLU A 35 18.22 -12.81 4.68
CA GLU A 35 18.12 -13.77 5.78
C GLU A 35 17.10 -13.28 6.83
N ALA A 36 16.30 -14.21 7.34
CA ALA A 36 15.39 -13.97 8.44
C ALA A 36 15.90 -14.68 9.70
N SER A 37 15.82 -13.99 10.83
CA SER A 37 16.03 -14.56 12.17
C SER A 37 14.85 -14.19 13.06
N TYR A 38 14.68 -14.92 14.15
CA TYR A 38 13.59 -14.69 15.09
C TYR A 38 14.14 -14.31 16.47
N TYR A 39 13.33 -13.56 17.23
CA TYR A 39 13.69 -13.18 18.59
C TYR A 39 13.49 -14.32 19.58
N ALA A 40 14.39 -14.42 20.55
CA ALA A 40 14.34 -15.41 21.62
C ALA A 40 13.12 -15.22 22.53
N ASP A 41 12.68 -16.32 23.13
CA ASP A 41 11.55 -16.36 24.08
C ASP A 41 11.71 -15.43 25.28
N SER A 42 12.95 -15.19 25.70
CA SER A 42 13.28 -14.31 26.83
C SER A 42 12.97 -12.82 26.58
N LEU A 43 12.72 -12.44 25.33
CA LEU A 43 12.39 -11.07 24.96
C LEU A 43 10.89 -10.76 25.03
N ASP A 44 10.02 -11.78 25.18
CA ASP A 44 8.57 -11.60 25.23
C ASP A 44 8.16 -10.56 26.29
N GLY A 45 7.31 -9.62 25.91
CA GLY A 45 6.87 -8.51 26.76
C GLY A 45 7.80 -7.29 26.80
N ASN A 46 9.02 -7.33 26.24
CA ASN A 46 9.90 -6.15 26.17
C ASN A 46 9.37 -5.09 25.19
N LYS A 47 9.73 -3.82 25.41
CA LYS A 47 9.35 -2.73 24.50
C LYS A 47 10.14 -2.81 23.18
N THR A 48 9.45 -2.67 22.06
CA THR A 48 10.04 -2.56 20.71
C THR A 48 10.30 -1.11 20.33
N ALA A 49 10.90 -0.87 19.17
CA ALA A 49 11.13 0.48 18.62
C ALA A 49 9.82 1.26 18.36
N SER A 50 8.69 0.58 18.15
CA SER A 50 7.38 1.24 18.07
C SER A 50 6.76 1.60 19.42
N GLY A 51 7.41 1.20 20.52
CA GLY A 51 6.91 1.37 21.89
C GLY A 51 5.90 0.30 22.33
N ALA A 52 5.41 -0.54 21.42
CA ALA A 52 4.58 -1.70 21.74
C ALA A 52 5.39 -2.77 22.50
N ARG A 53 4.72 -3.62 23.28
CA ARG A 53 5.36 -4.81 23.85
C ARG A 53 5.44 -5.90 22.80
N TYR A 54 6.60 -6.54 22.66
CA TYR A 54 6.77 -7.72 21.83
C TYR A 54 5.90 -8.86 22.35
N ASN A 55 5.20 -9.54 21.45
CA ASN A 55 4.47 -10.76 21.72
C ASN A 55 4.96 -11.82 20.72
N LYS A 56 5.62 -12.86 21.22
CA LYS A 56 6.19 -13.93 20.38
C LYS A 56 5.16 -14.72 19.58
N ASN A 57 3.89 -14.66 19.98
CA ASN A 57 2.78 -15.33 19.30
C ASN A 57 2.10 -14.42 18.26
N ALA A 58 2.50 -13.16 18.15
CA ALA A 58 1.94 -12.23 17.17
C ALA A 58 2.68 -12.32 15.83
N LEU A 59 1.94 -12.15 14.73
CA LEU A 59 2.51 -12.07 13.38
C LEU A 59 3.11 -10.68 13.15
N THR A 60 4.33 -10.48 13.65
CA THR A 60 5.05 -9.21 13.57
C THR A 60 6.49 -9.43 13.13
N ALA A 61 7.07 -8.41 12.48
CA ALA A 61 8.47 -8.40 12.04
C ALA A 61 9.11 -7.04 12.33
N ALA A 62 10.43 -7.02 12.46
CA ALA A 62 11.22 -5.80 12.60
C ALA A 62 12.07 -5.59 11.34
N HIS A 63 12.07 -4.36 10.83
CA HIS A 63 12.89 -3.97 9.68
C HIS A 63 13.67 -2.70 9.98
N ARG A 64 14.88 -2.57 9.41
CA ARG A 64 15.82 -1.48 9.73
C ARG A 64 15.36 -0.11 9.21
N THR A 65 14.71 -0.07 8.05
CA THR A 65 14.41 1.18 7.33
C THR A 65 12.96 1.35 6.94
N LEU A 66 12.12 0.32 7.08
CA LEU A 66 10.70 0.45 6.76
C LEU A 66 10.01 1.20 7.90
N ALA A 67 8.99 1.97 7.53
CA ALA A 67 8.17 2.66 8.53
C ALA A 67 7.47 1.63 9.43
N LEU A 68 7.29 1.99 10.70
CA LEU A 68 6.60 1.13 11.65
C LEU A 68 5.11 1.03 11.28
N GLY A 69 4.58 -0.19 11.18
CA GLY A 69 3.16 -0.45 10.92
C GLY A 69 2.74 -0.37 9.44
N SER A 70 3.69 -0.43 8.51
CA SER A 70 3.45 -0.51 7.05
C SER A 70 2.91 -1.87 6.61
#